data_AF-A0A2J1DV34-F1
#
_entry.id   AF-A0A2J1DV34-F1
#
_cell.length_a   1.000
_cell.length_b   1.000
_cell.length_c   1.000
_cell.angle_alpha   90.00
_cell.angle_beta   90.00
_cell.angle_gamma   90.00
#
_symmetry.space_group_name_H-M   'P 1'
#
loop_
_entity.id
_entity.type
_entity.pdbx_description
1 polymer ?
#
loop_
_entity_poly.entity_id
_entity_poly.type
_entity_poly.pdbx_seq_one_letter_code
_entity_poly.pdbx_strand_id
1 'polypeptide(L)' 'PLDVTFLPKGSFKLYKIRQQNAGADLGNLKPPHLNPSAEDLEFMLHTTTRVTVKQEEPVRV' A
#
# COMPACT_ATOMS: atom_id res chain seq x y z
N PRO A 1 26.43 -0.98 -10.02
CA PRO A 1 25.33 -0.65 -10.96
C PRO A 1 24.02 -0.62 -10.16
N LEU A 2 23.07 0.23 -10.54
CA LEU A 2 21.79 0.35 -9.82
C LEU A 2 20.71 -0.43 -10.56
N ASP A 3 20.09 -1.39 -9.87
CA ASP A 3 18.95 -2.15 -10.39
C ASP A 3 17.65 -1.48 -9.98
N VAL A 4 16.73 -1.32 -10.94
CA VAL A 4 15.43 -0.69 -10.74
C VAL A 4 14.33 -1.49 -11.42
N THR A 5 13.14 -1.49 -10.81
CA THR A 5 11.95 -2.20 -11.31
C THR A 5 10.75 -1.26 -11.31
N PHE A 6 9.97 -1.27 -12.38
CA PHE A 6 8.72 -0.52 -12.44
C PHE A 6 7.63 -1.24 -11.65
N LEU A 7 6.94 -0.49 -10.80
CA LEU A 7 5.77 -1.00 -10.09
C LEU A 7 4.50 -0.86 -10.94
N PRO A 8 3.53 -1.76 -10.77
CA PRO A 8 2.19 -1.61 -11.32
C PRO A 8 1.56 -0.25 -10.98
N LYS A 9 0.73 0.25 -11.89
CA LYS A 9 0.07 1.54 -11.70
C LYS A 9 -0.83 1.50 -10.46
N GLY A 10 -0.58 2.43 -9.54
CA GLY A 10 -1.39 2.57 -8.34
C GLY A 10 -0.92 1.73 -7.14
N SER A 11 0.21 1.01 -7.20
CA SER A 11 0.73 0.21 -6.08
C SER A 11 0.83 1.01 -4.77
N PHE A 12 1.32 2.26 -4.81
CA PHE A 12 1.39 3.11 -3.62
C PHE A 12 0.02 3.54 -3.07
N LYS A 13 -0.99 3.72 -3.94
CA LYS A 13 -2.37 4.04 -3.50
C LYS A 13 -2.99 2.81 -2.83
N LEU A 14 -2.78 1.64 -3.42
CA LEU A 14 -3.28 0.37 -2.92
C LEU A 14 -2.58 -0.03 -1.61
N TYR A 15 -1.29 0.26 -1.47
CA TYR A 15 -0.55 0.14 -0.20
C TYR A 15 -1.19 0.97 0.90
N LYS A 16 -1.47 2.26 0.63
CA LYS A 16 -2.17 3.15 1.56
C LYS A 16 -3.50 2.57 2.03
N ILE A 17 -4.31 2.10 1.09
CA ILE A 17 -5.61 1.48 1.40
C ILE A 17 -5.42 0.23 2.26
N ARG A 18 -4.44 -0.64 1.95
CA ARG A 18 -4.14 -1.81 2.78
C ARG A 18 -3.78 -1.42 4.21
N GLN A 19 -2.93 -0.40 4.40
CA GLN A 19 -2.56 0.09 5.72
C GLN A 19 -3.75 0.70 6.48
N GLN A 20 -4.64 1.44 5.80
CA GLN A 20 -5.89 1.94 6.40
C GLN A 20 -6.76 0.78 6.92
N ASN A 21 -6.97 -0.25 6.11
CA ASN A 21 -7.74 -1.44 6.51
C ASN A 21 -7.09 -2.24 7.66
N ALA A 22 -5.78 -2.11 7.83
CA ALA A 22 -5.05 -2.73 8.93
C ALA A 22 -5.13 -1.91 10.24
N GLY A 23 -5.86 -0.77 10.23
CA GLY A 23 -5.97 0.13 11.38
C GLY A 23 -4.71 0.97 11.61
N ALA A 24 -3.89 1.17 10.57
CA ALA A 24 -2.66 1.93 10.70
C ALA A 24 -2.94 3.42 10.95
N ASP A 25 -2.27 4.00 11.94
CA ASP A 25 -2.29 5.44 12.22
C ASP A 25 -1.78 6.26 11.01
N LEU A 26 -2.14 7.54 10.93
CA LEU A 26 -1.85 8.43 9.80
C LEU A 26 -0.35 8.47 9.41
N GLY A 27 0.55 8.26 10.38
CA GLY A 27 2.00 8.15 10.16
C GLY A 27 2.43 6.89 9.38
N ASN A 28 1.70 5.78 9.53
CA ASN A 28 2.00 4.48 8.93
C ASN A 28 1.36 4.29 7.54
N LEU A 29 0.63 5.29 7.05
CA LEU A 29 0.06 5.30 5.70
C LEU A 29 1.11 5.54 4.61
N LYS A 30 2.29 6.03 4.96
CA LYS A 30 3.34 6.29 3.96
C LYS A 30 4.03 4.98 3.57
N PRO A 31 4.22 4.71 2.27
CA PRO A 31 5.02 3.58 1.84
C PRO A 31 6.49 3.77 2.26
N PRO A 32 7.18 2.72 2.73
CA PRO A 32 8.59 2.77 3.09
C PRO A 32 9.46 3.17 1.89
N HIS A 33 10.35 4.13 2.10
CA HIS A 33 11.29 4.62 1.07
C HIS A 33 12.65 3.93 1.11
N LEU A 34 13.04 3.39 2.27
CA LEU A 34 14.28 2.66 2.50
C LEU A 34 13.93 1.35 3.18
N ASN A 35 14.59 0.27 2.77
CA ASN A 35 14.48 -1.07 3.35
C ASN A 35 13.03 -1.48 3.67
N PRO A 36 12.14 -1.50 2.67
CA PRO A 36 10.78 -2.02 2.84
C PRO A 36 10.81 -3.46 3.37
N SER A 37 9.77 -3.86 4.10
CA SER A 37 9.63 -5.26 4.48
C SER A 37 9.44 -6.14 3.24
N ALA A 38 9.78 -7.42 3.34
CA ALA A 38 9.58 -8.37 2.25
C ALA A 38 8.11 -8.45 1.82
N GLU A 39 7.18 -8.36 2.78
CA GLU A 39 5.74 -8.36 2.53
C GLU A 39 5.26 -7.10 1.79
N ASP A 40 5.84 -5.94 2.11
CA ASP A 40 5.52 -4.69 1.42
C ASP A 40 6.05 -4.69 -0.02
N LEU A 41 7.27 -5.19 -0.22
CA LEU A 41 7.86 -5.35 -1.54
C LEU A 41 7.04 -6.28 -2.41
N GLU A 42 6.74 -7.47 -1.89
CA GLU A 42 5.96 -8.49 -2.60
C GLU A 42 4.59 -7.94 -2.98
N PHE A 43 3.91 -7.27 -2.04
CA PHE A 43 2.65 -6.61 -2.32
C PHE A 43 2.79 -5.57 -3.42
N MET A 44 3.79 -4.69 -3.37
CA MET A 44 3.94 -3.62 -4.35
C MET A 44 4.32 -4.12 -5.75
N LEU A 45 5.11 -5.20 -5.82
CA LEU A 45 5.52 -5.87 -7.07
C LEU A 45 4.37 -6.64 -7.73
N HIS A 46 3.55 -7.33 -6.93
CA HIS A 46 2.51 -8.24 -7.42
C HIS A 46 1.09 -7.65 -7.35
N THR A 47 0.92 -6.40 -6.90
CA THR A 47 -0.40 -5.75 -6.86
C THR A 47 -0.93 -5.51 -8.27
N THR A 48 -1.87 -6.35 -8.69
CA THR A 48 -2.59 -6.22 -9.97
C THR A 48 -3.94 -5.55 -9.73
N THR A 49 -3.97 -4.21 -9.76
CA THR A 49 -5.16 -3.40 -10.08
C THR A 49 -6.38 -3.47 -9.11
N ARG A 50 -6.45 -4.39 -8.15
CA ARG A 50 -7.57 -4.54 -7.21
C ARG A 50 -7.08 -4.94 -5.81
N VAL A 51 -7.50 -4.20 -4.80
CA VAL A 51 -7.38 -4.57 -3.38
C VAL A 51 -8.77 -4.57 -2.78
N THR A 52 -9.13 -5.63 -2.09
CA THR A 52 -10.40 -5.76 -1.37
C THR A 52 -10.35 -4.87 -0.13
N VAL A 53 -11.15 -3.81 -0.13
CA VAL A 53 -11.30 -2.88 1.01
C VAL A 53 -12.38 -3.46 1.92
N LYS A 54 -12.12 -3.60 3.22
CA LYS A 54 -13.19 -3.82 4.19
C LYS A 54 -13.93 -2.48 4.32
N GLN A 55 -15.20 -2.44 3.94
CA GLN A 55 -16.01 -1.24 4.04
C GLN A 55 -16.11 -0.82 5.52
N GLU A 56 -15.68 0.40 5.84
CA GLU A 56 -16.05 1.08 7.09
C GLU A 56 -16.85 2.34 6.75
N GLU A 57 -17.87 2.55 7.57
CA GLU A 57 -19.09 3.36 7.40
C GLU A 57 -18.91 4.84 6.99
N PRO A 58 -19.95 5.46 6.40
CA PRO A 58 -19.91 6.87 6.07
C PRO A 58 -19.84 7.72 7.34
N VAL A 59 -18.69 8.37 7.54
CA VAL A 59 -18.53 9.45 8.52
C VAL A 59 -19.51 10.56 8.13
N ARG A 60 -20.58 10.71 8.91
CA ARG A 60 -21.50 11.84 8.80
C ARG A 60 -20.84 13.08 9.40
N VAL A 61 -20.83 14.15 8.60
CA VAL A 61 -20.46 15.53 8.96
C VAL A 61 -21.47 16.15 9.91
#